data_AF-A0A7S1HZC5-F1
#
_entry.id   AF-A0A7S1HZC5-F1
#
_cell.length_a   1.000
_cell.length_b   1.000
_cell.length_c   1.000
_cell.angle_alpha   90.00
_cell.angle_beta   90.00
_cell.angle_gamma   90.00
#
_symmetry.space_group_name_H-M   'P 1'
#
loop_
_entity.id
_entity.type
_entity.pdbx_description
1 polymer ?
#
loop_
_entity_poly.entity_id
_entity_poly.type
_entity_poly.pdbx_seq_one_letter_code
_entity_poly.pdbx_strand_id
1 'polypeptide(L)'
;IFLQSGLCDTRYHTQAPASGTITNAYCLSSGVYQDVTNYNPSLAGASGAVSSTAADLTFFFSELFAGHYFKNTSSLLLMTTPVMSAQSIQWTSYGTGLALRSAGLWGAPGESLGFA
;
A
#
# COMPACT_ATOMS: atom_id res chain seq x y z
N ILE A 1 14.75 3.44 1.54
CA ILE A 1 14.15 2.12 1.32
C ILE A 1 14.03 1.81 -0.17
N PHE A 2 13.19 2.49 -0.96
CA PHE A 2 12.84 2.05 -2.32
C PHE A 2 14.03 1.69 -3.23
N LEU A 3 14.93 2.64 -3.52
CA LEU A 3 16.08 2.40 -4.41
C LEU A 3 17.09 1.38 -3.85
N GLN A 4 17.31 1.39 -2.53
CA GLN A 4 18.25 0.48 -1.88
C GLN A 4 17.69 -0.96 -1.78
N SER A 5 16.37 -1.10 -1.89
CA SER A 5 15.64 -2.37 -1.83
C SER A 5 15.23 -2.89 -3.20
N GLY A 6 15.70 -2.31 -4.31
CA GLY A 6 15.34 -2.77 -5.67
C GLY A 6 13.92 -2.42 -6.13
N LEU A 7 13.21 -1.55 -5.41
CA LEU A 7 11.87 -1.08 -5.76
C LEU A 7 11.97 0.12 -6.72
N CYS A 8 12.32 -0.15 -7.97
CA CYS A 8 12.70 0.86 -8.96
C CYS A 8 11.54 1.73 -9.46
N ASP A 9 10.31 1.22 -9.40
CA ASP A 9 9.10 1.91 -9.88
C ASP A 9 8.23 2.44 -8.73
N THR A 10 8.73 2.34 -7.50
CA THR A 10 8.05 2.82 -6.29
C THR A 10 8.48 4.24 -5.95
N ARG A 11 7.50 5.14 -5.78
CA ARG A 11 7.73 6.57 -5.55
C ARG A 11 6.83 7.12 -4.45
N TYR A 12 7.38 8.04 -3.67
CA TYR A 12 6.62 8.85 -2.72
C TYR A 12 6.32 10.22 -3.32
N HIS A 13 5.05 10.62 -3.32
CA HIS A 13 4.58 11.86 -3.94
C HIS A 13 4.36 12.96 -2.89
N THR A 14 5.02 14.10 -3.06
CA THR A 14 4.80 15.32 -2.27
C THR A 14 3.87 16.32 -2.95
N GLN A 15 3.53 16.06 -4.21
CA GLN A 15 2.68 16.87 -5.07
C GLN A 15 1.95 15.96 -6.07
N ALA A 16 1.05 16.53 -6.87
CA ALA A 16 0.41 15.79 -7.95
C ALA A 16 1.47 15.23 -8.93
N PRO A 17 1.37 13.96 -9.35
CA PRO A 17 2.28 13.36 -10.29
C PRO A 17 2.15 14.01 -11.67
N ALA A 18 3.26 14.15 -12.39
CA ALA A 18 3.21 14.64 -13.77
C ALA A 18 2.45 13.64 -14.65
N SER A 19 1.77 14.15 -15.69
CA SER A 19 1.03 13.32 -16.64
C SER A 19 1.89 12.17 -17.19
N GLY A 20 1.34 10.95 -17.19
CA GLY A 20 2.04 9.74 -17.62
C GLY A 20 3.00 9.14 -16.59
N THR A 21 3.18 9.74 -15.40
CA THR A 21 3.97 9.14 -14.31
C THR A 21 3.25 7.97 -13.65
N ILE A 22 1.92 8.07 -13.56
CA ILE A 22 1.03 7.02 -13.07
C ILE A 22 -0.05 6.76 -14.13
N THR A 23 -0.71 5.61 -14.04
CA THR A 23 -1.93 5.33 -14.81
C THR A 23 -3.02 6.34 -14.45
N ASN A 24 -3.91 6.63 -15.40
CA ASN A 24 -5.04 7.52 -15.16
C ASN A 24 -5.97 6.97 -14.08
N ALA A 25 -6.42 7.84 -13.19
CA ALA A 25 -7.31 7.53 -12.08
C ALA A 25 -8.73 7.96 -12.43
N TYR A 26 -9.73 7.14 -12.12
CA TYR A 26 -11.13 7.46 -12.42
C TYR A 26 -12.03 7.22 -11.20
N CYS A 27 -12.89 8.18 -10.88
CA CYS A 27 -13.93 8.00 -9.87
C CYS A 27 -15.32 8.06 -10.50
N LEU A 28 -16.24 7.21 -10.03
CA LEU A 28 -17.63 7.24 -10.47
C LEU A 28 -18.38 8.33 -9.68
N SER A 29 -18.89 9.33 -10.38
CA SER A 29 -19.70 10.40 -9.79
C SER A 29 -20.94 10.63 -10.63
N SER A 30 -22.11 10.54 -10.00
CA SER A 30 -23.42 10.72 -10.67
C SER A 30 -23.58 9.84 -11.93
N GLY A 31 -23.06 8.60 -11.89
CA GLY A 31 -23.16 7.65 -13.00
C GLY A 31 -22.14 7.86 -14.14
N VAL A 32 -21.22 8.82 -14.01
CA VAL A 32 -20.19 9.12 -15.01
C VAL A 32 -18.80 9.01 -14.38
N TYR A 33 -17.86 8.38 -15.08
CA TYR A 33 -16.47 8.34 -14.67
C TYR A 33 -15.79 9.69 -14.91
N GLN A 34 -15.23 10.27 -13.85
CA GLN A 34 -14.46 11.50 -13.91
C GLN A 34 -12.97 11.16 -13.80
N ASP A 35 -12.16 11.73 -14.68
CA ASP A 35 -10.70 11.64 -14.58
C ASP A 35 -10.22 12.47 -13.39
N VAL A 36 -9.57 11.79 -12.45
CA VAL A 36 -9.04 12.35 -11.20
C VAL A 36 -7.53 12.15 -11.07
N THR A 37 -6.84 11.91 -12.18
CA THR A 37 -5.40 11.61 -12.22
C THR A 37 -4.56 12.71 -11.59
N ASN A 38 -4.95 13.98 -11.77
CA ASN A 38 -4.24 15.15 -11.24
C ASN A 38 -4.59 15.47 -9.77
N TYR A 39 -4.91 14.44 -8.99
CA TYR A 39 -5.05 14.55 -7.54
C TYR A 39 -3.65 14.66 -6.89
N ASN A 40 -3.55 15.38 -5.77
CA ASN A 40 -2.32 15.51 -5.00
C ASN A 40 -2.27 14.48 -3.86
N PRO A 41 -1.46 13.39 -3.97
CA PRO A 41 -1.42 12.33 -2.96
C PRO A 41 -0.82 12.77 -1.63
N SER A 42 -0.16 13.92 -1.56
CA SER A 42 0.46 14.40 -0.32
C SER A 42 -0.56 14.70 0.79
N LEU A 43 -1.84 14.85 0.46
CA LEU A 43 -2.93 14.91 1.43
C LEU A 43 -3.04 13.63 2.28
N ALA A 44 -2.67 12.47 1.73
CA ALA A 44 -2.57 11.22 2.49
C ALA A 44 -1.21 11.11 3.22
N GLY A 45 -0.14 11.65 2.63
CA GLY A 45 1.20 11.56 3.21
C GLY A 45 1.64 10.10 3.43
N ALA A 46 2.19 9.79 4.60
CA ALA A 46 2.68 8.45 4.90
C ALA A 46 1.60 7.35 4.88
N SER A 47 0.30 7.69 4.93
CA SER A 47 -0.78 6.71 4.87
C SER A 47 -1.13 6.24 3.44
N GLY A 48 -0.73 6.98 2.40
CA GLY A 48 -1.19 6.68 1.04
C GLY A 48 -0.56 7.46 -0.11
N ALA A 49 0.53 8.20 0.10
CA ALA A 49 1.18 8.98 -0.95
C ALA A 49 2.21 8.17 -1.77
N VAL A 50 2.24 6.85 -1.64
CA VAL A 50 3.15 5.97 -2.38
C VAL A 50 2.44 5.39 -3.60
N SER A 51 3.06 5.51 -4.78
CA SER A 51 2.69 4.73 -5.97
C SER A 51 3.71 3.62 -6.20
N SER A 52 3.27 2.50 -6.75
CA SER A 52 4.13 1.35 -7.05
C SER A 52 3.56 0.54 -8.21
N THR A 53 4.27 -0.52 -8.62
CA THR A 53 3.80 -1.50 -9.61
C THR A 53 3.47 -2.82 -8.93
N ALA A 54 2.73 -3.68 -9.59
CA ALA A 54 2.45 -5.04 -9.07
C ALA A 54 3.73 -5.84 -8.84
N ALA A 55 4.76 -5.64 -9.68
CA ALA A 55 6.06 -6.29 -9.55
C ALA A 55 6.80 -5.82 -8.29
N ASP A 56 6.92 -4.50 -8.09
CA ASP A 56 7.56 -3.92 -6.91
C ASP A 56 6.83 -4.30 -5.61
N LEU A 57 5.48 -4.27 -5.60
CA LEU A 57 4.71 -4.68 -4.42
C LEU A 57 4.92 -6.16 -4.08
N THR A 58 4.94 -7.02 -5.10
CA THR A 58 5.19 -8.46 -4.92
C THR A 58 6.59 -8.70 -4.35
N PHE A 59 7.59 -8.00 -4.88
CA PHE A 59 8.95 -8.04 -4.38
C PHE A 59 9.03 -7.54 -2.93
N PHE A 60 8.46 -6.38 -2.64
CA PHE A 60 8.42 -5.78 -1.31
C PHE A 60 7.82 -6.75 -0.28
N PHE A 61 6.64 -7.31 -0.53
CA PHE A 61 6.03 -8.23 0.41
C PHE A 61 6.82 -9.53 0.56
N SER A 62 7.42 -10.05 -0.51
CA SER A 62 8.28 -11.24 -0.43
C SER A 62 9.47 -11.02 0.50
N GLU A 63 10.18 -9.91 0.33
CA GLU A 63 11.34 -9.56 1.17
C GLU A 63 10.94 -9.18 2.60
N LEU A 64 9.78 -8.55 2.78
CA LEU A 64 9.20 -8.24 4.09
C LEU A 64 8.94 -9.51 4.89
N PHE A 65 8.26 -10.49 4.29
CA PHE A 65 7.93 -11.75 4.95
C PHE A 65 9.13 -12.71 5.07
N ALA A 66 10.16 -12.55 4.24
CA ALA A 66 11.48 -13.16 4.45
C ALA A 66 12.25 -12.53 5.64
N GLY A 67 11.78 -11.38 6.14
CA GLY A 67 12.37 -10.67 7.28
C GLY A 67 13.56 -9.80 6.93
N HIS A 68 13.88 -9.62 5.63
CA HIS A 68 15.09 -8.93 5.18
C HIS A 68 15.11 -7.42 5.47
N TYR A 69 13.95 -6.82 5.74
CA TYR A 69 13.86 -5.40 6.13
C TYR A 69 14.08 -5.14 7.62
N PHE A 70 14.23 -6.18 8.44
CA PHE A 70 14.37 -6.02 9.88
C PHE A 70 15.78 -6.34 10.36
N LYS A 71 16.32 -5.45 11.20
CA LYS A 71 17.56 -5.74 11.95
C LYS A 71 17.33 -6.74 13.07
N ASN A 72 16.12 -6.78 13.62
CA ASN A 72 15.73 -7.67 14.71
C ASN A 72 14.74 -8.71 14.16
N THR A 73 15.06 -9.99 14.36
CA THR A 73 14.25 -11.12 13.87
C THR A 73 12.84 -11.15 14.46
N SER A 74 12.63 -10.56 15.64
CA SER A 74 11.31 -10.47 16.29
C SER A 74 10.40 -9.39 15.70
N SER A 75 10.93 -8.46 14.88
CA SER A 75 10.13 -7.35 14.35
C SER A 75 9.01 -7.80 13.41
N LEU A 76 9.26 -8.82 12.57
CA LEU A 76 8.21 -9.37 11.71
C LEU A 76 7.07 -9.97 12.55
N LEU A 77 7.42 -10.73 13.61
CA LEU A 77 6.44 -11.28 14.53
C LEU A 77 5.59 -10.19 15.17
N LEU A 78 6.19 -9.08 15.61
CA LEU A 78 5.45 -7.95 16.16
C LEU A 78 4.53 -7.30 15.10
N MET A 79 4.98 -7.19 13.86
CA MET A 79 4.20 -6.62 12.76
C MET A 79 2.96 -7.48 12.42
N THR A 80 3.08 -8.80 12.55
CA THR A 80 2.01 -9.79 12.31
C THR A 80 1.31 -10.26 13.59
N THR A 81 1.59 -9.67 14.75
CA THR A 81 0.84 -9.93 15.98
C THR A 81 -0.35 -8.98 16.00
N PRO A 82 -1.60 -9.48 15.90
CA PRO A 82 -2.72 -8.58 15.82
C PRO A 82 -2.99 -7.91 17.16
N VAL A 83 -3.21 -6.59 17.13
CA VAL A 83 -3.56 -5.78 18.31
C VAL A 83 -5.06 -5.50 18.39
N MET A 84 -5.79 -5.80 17.31
CA MET A 84 -7.25 -5.67 17.23
C MET A 84 -7.88 -6.74 16.34
N SER A 85 -9.08 -7.15 16.72
CA SER A 85 -10.01 -7.82 15.82
C SER A 85 -10.50 -6.78 14.81
N ALA A 86 -10.29 -7.04 13.52
CA ALA A 86 -10.81 -6.17 12.48
C ALA A 86 -12.32 -6.44 12.38
N GLN A 87 -13.15 -5.47 12.76
CA GLN A 87 -14.61 -5.62 12.73
C GLN A 87 -15.20 -5.46 11.31
N SER A 88 -14.44 -5.79 10.27
CA SER A 88 -14.90 -5.69 8.88
C SER A 88 -14.97 -7.06 8.23
N ILE A 89 -15.98 -7.24 7.38
CA ILE A 89 -16.33 -8.51 6.71
C ILE A 89 -15.22 -9.05 5.80
N GLN A 90 -14.15 -8.28 5.57
CA GLN A 90 -13.06 -8.61 4.65
C GLN A 90 -11.76 -9.00 5.36
N TRP A 91 -11.60 -8.74 6.66
CA TRP A 91 -10.34 -8.93 7.38
C TRP A 91 -10.59 -9.48 8.78
N THR A 92 -9.78 -10.43 9.22
CA THR A 92 -9.96 -11.07 10.53
C THR A 92 -9.25 -10.33 11.65
N SER A 93 -8.14 -9.65 11.36
CA SER A 93 -7.36 -8.94 12.38
C SER A 93 -6.35 -7.96 11.77
N TYR A 94 -5.87 -7.00 12.57
CA TYR A 94 -4.91 -5.98 12.14
C TYR A 94 -3.69 -5.90 13.08
N GLY A 95 -2.50 -5.96 12.51
CA GLY A 95 -1.20 -5.78 13.19
C GLY A 95 -0.62 -4.39 12.94
N THR A 96 0.71 -4.25 12.90
CA THR A 96 1.34 -2.94 12.61
C THR A 96 1.42 -2.71 11.10
N GLY A 97 0.36 -2.15 10.52
CA GLY A 97 0.33 -1.82 9.08
C GLY A 97 0.07 -3.03 8.16
N LEU A 98 -0.34 -4.17 8.71
CA LEU A 98 -0.77 -5.35 7.95
C LEU A 98 -2.12 -5.86 8.48
N ALA A 99 -3.00 -6.22 7.56
CA ALA A 99 -4.24 -6.94 7.80
C ALA A 99 -4.07 -8.43 7.51
N LEU A 100 -4.65 -9.28 8.36
CA LEU A 100 -4.83 -10.70 8.10
C LEU A 100 -6.15 -10.89 7.37
N ARG A 101 -6.11 -11.46 6.16
CA ARG A 101 -7.32 -11.77 5.38
C ARG A 101 -7.88 -13.15 5.72
N SER A 102 -6.99 -14.12 5.78
CA SER A 102 -7.23 -15.53 6.06
C SER A 102 -5.95 -16.15 6.58
N ALA A 103 -5.99 -17.36 7.15
CA ALA A 103 -4.82 -18.02 7.71
C ALA A 103 -3.61 -17.97 6.76
N GLY A 104 -2.53 -17.31 7.18
CA GLY A 104 -1.28 -17.17 6.42
C GLY A 104 -1.27 -16.07 5.34
N LEU A 105 -2.41 -15.43 5.04
CA LEU A 105 -2.50 -14.38 4.03
C LEU A 105 -2.54 -12.99 4.67
N TRP A 106 -1.38 -12.36 4.68
CA TRP A 106 -1.17 -10.99 5.17
C TRP A 106 -0.95 -10.02 4.01
N GLY A 107 -1.41 -8.78 4.19
CA GLY A 107 -1.17 -7.68 3.25
C GLY A 107 -1.62 -6.36 3.84
N ALA A 108 -1.70 -5.32 3.03
CA ALA A 108 -2.27 -4.04 3.42
C ALA A 108 -3.27 -3.59 2.35
N PRO A 109 -4.52 -3.27 2.71
CA PRO A 109 -5.44 -2.65 1.76
C PRO A 109 -4.99 -1.22 1.47
N GLY A 110 -5.33 -0.72 0.28
CA GLY A 110 -5.11 0.66 -0.10
C GLY A 110 -6.30 1.14 -0.91
N GLU A 111 -6.80 2.32 -0.58
CA GLU A 111 -7.80 3.01 -1.38
C GLU A 111 -7.38 4.47 -1.46
N SER A 112 -7.41 5.02 -2.66
CA SER A 112 -7.18 6.44 -2.90
C SER A 112 -8.08 6.91 -4.02
N LEU A 113 -8.15 8.22 -4.25
CA LEU A 113 -9.05 8.78 -5.24
C LEU A 113 -8.75 8.19 -6.64
N GLY A 114 -9.64 7.32 -7.11
CA GLY A 114 -9.54 6.64 -8.41
C GLY A 114 -8.69 5.37 -8.45
N PHE A 115 -8.25 4.83 -7.31
CA PHE A 115 -7.53 3.54 -7.20
C PHE A 115 -7.99 2.72 -5.99
N ALA A 116 -8.15 1.41 -6.17
CA ALA A 116 -8.48 0.43 -5.13
C ALA A 116 -7.86 -0.93 -5.45
#